data_AF-A0A353XTT0-F1
#
_entry.id   AF-A0A353XTT0-F1
#
_cell.length_a   1.000
_cell.length_b   1.000
_cell.length_c   1.000
_cell.angle_alpha   90.00
_cell.angle_beta   90.00
_cell.angle_gamma   90.00
#
_symmetry.space_group_name_H-M   'P 1'
#
loop_
_entity.id
_entity.type
_entity.pdbx_description
1 polymer ?
#
loop_
_entity_poly.entity_id
_entity_poly.type
_entity_poly.pdbx_seq_one_letter_code
_entity_poly.pdbx_strand_id
1 'polypeptide(L)' 'NGTPLLIQDNEMRYSAGAGITWFTPIGPISLSYAKPFGDKKGDKTEEVQFQIGSTF' A
#
# COMPACT_ATOMS: atom_id res chain seq x y z
N ASN A 1 -23.43 -17.24 -2.73
CA ASN A 1 -22.80 -17.02 -1.41
C ASN A 1 -23.24 -15.66 -0.88
N GLY A 2 -24.27 -15.62 -0.03
CA GLY A 2 -25.06 -14.43 0.28
C GLY A 2 -24.63 -13.64 1.51
N THR A 3 -23.41 -13.11 1.53
CA THR A 3 -23.02 -12.12 2.54
C THR A 3 -23.62 -10.74 2.21
N PRO A 4 -24.24 -10.03 3.16
CA PRO A 4 -24.79 -8.70 2.94
C PRO A 4 -23.70 -7.69 2.53
N LEU A 5 -23.98 -6.83 1.55
CA LEU A 5 -23.03 -5.82 1.03
C LEU A 5 -22.45 -4.90 2.11
N LEU A 6 -23.24 -4.58 3.14
CA LEU A 6 -22.77 -3.69 4.23
C LEU A 6 -21.69 -4.34 5.10
N ILE A 7 -21.66 -5.67 5.19
CA ILE A 7 -20.62 -6.41 5.92
C ILE A 7 -19.34 -6.47 5.07
N GLN A 8 -19.49 -6.61 3.75
CA GLN A 8 -18.38 -6.59 2.81
C GLN A 8 -17.69 -5.21 2.77
N ASP A 9 -18.46 -4.12 2.79
CA ASP A 9 -17.91 -2.76 2.84
C ASP A 9 -17.11 -2.52 4.13
N ASN A 10 -17.59 -3.07 5.25
CA ASN A 10 -16.87 -2.97 6.51
C ASN A 10 -15.50 -3.65 6.42
N GLU A 11 -15.28 -4.66 5.57
CA GLU A 11 -14.02 -5.40 5.42
C GLU A 11 -12.96 -4.72 4.56
N MET A 12 -13.29 -3.66 3.83
CA MET A 12 -12.32 -2.96 2.99
C MET A 12 -11.23 -2.27 3.81
N ARG A 13 -10.05 -2.12 3.20
CA ARG A 13 -8.88 -1.42 3.76
C ARG A 13 -8.51 -0.25 2.86
N TYR A 14 -8.21 0.88 3.47
CA TYR A 14 -7.94 2.12 2.75
C TYR A 14 -6.73 2.83 3.32
N SER A 15 -5.98 3.49 2.43
CA SER A 15 -4.87 4.36 2.77
C SER A 15 -4.77 5.49 1.76
N ALA A 16 -4.13 6.59 2.17
CA ALA A 16 -3.79 7.71 1.31
C ALA A 16 -2.34 8.10 1.57
N GLY A 17 -1.65 8.51 0.51
CA GLY A 17 -0.22 8.71 0.57
C GLY A 17 0.35 9.37 -0.67
N ALA A 18 1.67 9.49 -0.68
CA ALA A 18 2.45 9.97 -1.81
C ALA A 18 3.59 8.99 -2.09
N GLY A 19 3.97 8.90 -3.36
CA GLY A 19 5.10 8.10 -3.81
C GLY A 19 5.93 8.86 -4.83
N ILE A 20 7.23 8.59 -4.81
CA ILE A 20 8.16 9.09 -5.81
C ILE A 20 8.94 7.90 -6.37
N THR A 21 9.08 7.89 -7.68
CA THR A 21 9.92 6.94 -8.41
C THR A 21 10.92 7.73 -9.24
N TRP A 22 12.19 7.35 -9.14
CA TRP A 22 13.25 7.92 -9.95
C TRP A 22 14.07 6.81 -10.60
N PHE A 23 14.55 7.07 -11.82
CA PHE A 23 15.39 6.14 -12.56
C PHE A 23 16.86 6.45 -12.27
N THR A 24 17.62 5.43 -11.87
CA THR A 24 19.06 5.51 -11.64
C THR A 24 19.82 4.64 -12.65
N PRO A 25 21.15 4.79 -12.77
CA PRO A 25 21.96 3.93 -13.65
C PRO A 25 21.86 2.43 -13.33
N ILE A 26 21.48 2.07 -12.11
CA ILE A 26 21.34 0.67 -11.64
C ILE A 26 19.88 0.17 -11.66
N GLY A 27 18.92 1.00 -12.06
CA GLY A 27 17.50 0.66 -12.14
C GLY A 27 16.56 1.66 -11.43
N PRO A 28 15.24 1.41 -11.46
CA PRO A 28 14.26 2.27 -10.81
C PRO A 28 14.31 2.11 -9.28
N ILE A 29 14.26 3.24 -8.58
CA ILE A 29 14.08 3.30 -7.14
C ILE A 29 12.74 3.97 -6.84
N SER A 30 11.93 3.33 -6.02
CA SER A 30 10.64 3.87 -5.57
C SER A 30 10.59 3.97 -4.06
N LEU A 31 10.08 5.09 -3.56
CA LEU A 31 9.75 5.31 -2.15
C LEU A 31 8.30 5.77 -2.07
N SER A 32 7.52 5.17 -1.17
CA SER A 32 6.15 5.59 -0.90
C SER A 32 5.91 5.70 0.60
N TYR A 33 5.09 6.69 0.96
CA TYR A 33 4.54 6.86 2.30
C TYR A 33 3.02 6.92 2.22
N ALA A 34 2.34 6.06 2.96
CA ALA A 34 0.88 6.03 3.00
C ALA A 34 0.36 5.83 4.43
N LYS A 35 -0.63 6.65 4.79
CA LYS A 35 -1.34 6.55 6.06
C LYS A 35 -2.61 5.72 5.86
N PRO A 36 -2.81 4.59 6.56
CA PRO A 36 -4.09 3.91 6.56
C PRO A 36 -5.14 4.72 7.32
N PHE A 37 -6.39 4.64 6.89
CA PHE A 37 -7.54 5.20 7.58
C PHE A 37 -8.73 4.23 7.63
N GLY A 38 -8.49 2.97 7.30
CA GLY A 38 -9.46 1.87 7.42
C GLY A 38 -8.79 0.59 7.94
N ASP A 39 -7.70 0.71 8.70
CA ASP A 39 -7.04 -0.43 9.33
C ASP A 39 -7.89 -1.00 10.48
N LYS A 40 -7.78 -2.31 10.69
CA LYS A 40 -8.48 -3.06 11.71
C LYS A 40 -7.53 -3.77 12.65
N LYS A 41 -8.06 -4.16 13.81
CA LYS A 41 -7.33 -4.98 14.78
C LYS A 41 -6.81 -6.26 14.12
N GLY A 42 -5.48 -6.42 14.16
CA GLY A 42 -4.79 -7.57 13.58
C GLY A 42 -4.12 -7.28 12.24
N ASP A 43 -4.41 -6.13 11.62
CA ASP A 43 -3.66 -5.70 10.44
C ASP A 43 -2.21 -5.38 10.81
N LYS A 44 -1.30 -5.64 9.88
CA LYS A 44 0.10 -5.25 9.96
C LYS A 44 0.33 -4.11 8.98
N THR A 45 0.41 -2.90 9.51
CA THR A 45 0.61 -1.69 8.71
C THR A 45 2.09 -1.43 8.48
N GLU A 46 2.46 -1.18 7.22
CA GLU A 46 3.75 -0.60 6.84
C GLU A 46 3.51 0.72 6.11
N GLU A 47 3.75 1.84 6.82
CA GLU A 47 3.46 3.17 6.28
C GLU A 47 4.53 3.65 5.29
N VAL A 48 5.76 3.15 5.38
CA VAL A 48 6.87 3.50 4.48
C VAL A 48 7.28 2.25 3.70
N GLN A 49 7.29 2.33 2.37
CA GLN A 49 7.72 1.23 1.51
C GLN A 49 8.74 1.72 0.50
N PHE A 50 9.81 0.95 0.31
CA PHE A 50 10.84 1.23 -0.68
C PHE A 50 11.10 0.00 -1.55
N GLN A 51 11.41 0.24 -2.82
CA GLN A 51 11.79 -0.79 -3.77
C GLN A 51 13.00 -0.32 -4.57
N ILE A 52 13.99 -1.20 -4.73
CA ILE A 52 15.16 -0.99 -5.58
C ILE A 52 15.12 -2.12 -6.61
N GLY A 53 14.83 -1.78 -7.87
CA GLY A 53 14.83 -2.74 -8.97
C GLY A 53 16.22 -2.84 -9.59
N SER A 54 16.66 -4.07 -9.90
CA SER A 54 17.62 -4.34 -10.97
C SER A 54 16.81 -4.81 -12.17
N THR A 55 16.93 -4.16 -13.32
CA THR A 55 16.47 -4.79 -14.57
C THR A 55 17.33 -6.04 -14.80
N PHE A 56 16.70 -7.18 -15.04
CA PHE A 56 17.35 -8.48 -15.27
C PHE A 56 18.36 -8.44 -16.41
#